data_AF-A0A945U8M4-F1
#
_entry.id   AF-A0A945U8M4-F1
#
_cell.length_a   1.000
_cell.length_b   1.000
_cell.length_c   1.000
_cell.angle_alpha   90.00
_cell.angle_beta   90.00
_cell.angle_gamma   90.00
#
_symmetry.space_group_name_H-M   'P 1'
#
loop_
_entity.id
_entity.type
_entity.pdbx_description
1 polymer ?
#
loop_
_entity_poly.entity_id
_entity_poly.type
_entity_poly.pdbx_seq_one_letter_code
_entity_poly.pdbx_strand_id
1 'polypeptide(L)'
;MNRPPTIETDEVICQCFQVNESTIRKAIEKGELNNVDSVTEACEAGGGCHSCHILIQLFIDQYQEKQSANAESDNSQKTGKKGILGRLFGKFKSAETST
;
A
#
# COMPACT_ATOMS: atom_id res chain seq x y z
N MET A 1 -20.74 -6.50 29.57
CA MET A 1 -19.39 -6.99 29.93
C MET A 1 -18.43 -5.83 29.75
N ASN A 2 -17.59 -5.51 30.73
CA ASN A 2 -16.55 -4.48 30.59
C ASN A 2 -15.34 -5.13 29.91
N ARG A 3 -15.03 -4.76 28.66
CA ARG A 3 -13.80 -5.21 27.99
C ARG A 3 -12.63 -4.44 28.61
N PRO A 4 -11.61 -5.11 29.16
CA PRO A 4 -10.45 -4.40 29.70
C PRO A 4 -9.77 -3.59 28.59
N PRO A 5 -9.19 -2.43 28.92
CA PRO A 5 -8.45 -1.63 27.95
C PRO A 5 -7.28 -2.44 27.42
N THR A 6 -7.15 -2.53 26.09
CA THR A 6 -5.98 -3.12 25.44
C THR A 6 -4.83 -2.12 25.55
N ILE A 7 -3.86 -2.43 26.41
CA ILE A 7 -2.59 -1.71 26.42
C ILE A 7 -1.87 -2.16 25.15
N GLU A 8 -1.71 -1.26 24.17
CA GLU A 8 -0.93 -1.55 22.96
C GLU A 8 0.55 -1.53 23.32
N THR A 9 1.08 -2.71 23.67
CA THR A 9 2.51 -2.93 23.86
C THR A 9 3.16 -3.17 22.50
N ASP A 10 4.20 -2.41 22.15
CA ASP A 10 4.99 -2.65 20.94
C ASP A 10 5.90 -3.88 21.16
N GLU A 11 5.47 -5.03 20.63
CA GLU A 11 6.11 -6.31 20.88
C GLU A 11 7.41 -6.48 20.08
N VAL A 12 8.41 -7.11 20.69
CA VAL A 12 9.65 -7.50 20.00
C VAL A 12 9.36 -8.72 19.13
N ILE A 13 9.48 -8.57 17.82
CA ILE A 13 9.21 -9.63 16.84
C ILE A 13 10.51 -10.36 16.47
N CYS A 14 11.59 -9.63 16.23
CA CYS A 14 12.89 -10.23 15.93
C CYS A 14 13.77 -10.25 17.18
N GLN A 15 13.84 -11.39 17.86
CA GLN A 15 14.65 -11.54 19.09
C GLN A 15 16.17 -11.54 18.85
N CYS A 16 16.63 -11.73 17.61
CA CYS A 16 18.06 -11.67 17.29
C CYS A 16 18.59 -10.24 17.32
N PHE A 17 17.84 -9.31 16.73
CA PHE A 17 18.24 -7.91 16.55
C PHE A 17 17.38 -6.94 17.37
N GLN A 18 16.50 -7.46 18.23
CA GLN A 18 15.60 -6.69 19.08
C GLN A 18 14.74 -5.69 18.30
N VAL A 19 14.16 -6.15 17.19
CA VAL A 19 13.30 -5.31 16.32
C VAL A 19 11.83 -5.52 16.65
N ASN A 20 11.14 -4.41 16.94
CA ASN A 20 9.73 -4.41 17.28
C ASN A 20 8.80 -4.46 16.06
N GLU A 21 7.55 -4.86 16.29
CA GLU A 21 6.48 -4.89 15.29
C GLU A 21 6.32 -3.52 14.61
N SER A 22 6.25 -2.44 15.39
CA SER A 22 6.03 -1.10 14.83
C SER A 22 7.14 -0.67 13.87
N THR A 23 8.38 -1.09 14.13
CA THR A 23 9.53 -0.81 13.25
C THR A 23 9.41 -1.58 11.93
N ILE A 24 9.08 -2.87 12.00
CA ILE A 24 8.93 -3.72 10.81
C ILE A 24 7.80 -3.19 9.91
N ARG A 25 6.63 -2.91 10.50
CA ARG A 25 5.48 -2.37 9.76
C ARG A 25 5.78 -1.03 9.11
N LYS A 26 6.42 -0.11 9.84
CA LYS A 26 6.85 1.20 9.28
C LYS A 26 7.85 1.03 8.14
N ALA A 27 8.76 0.05 8.21
CA ALA A 27 9.70 -0.23 7.13
C ALA A 27 8.98 -0.74 5.87
N ILE A 28 8.05 -1.69 6.04
CA ILE A 28 7.20 -2.20 4.95
C ILE A 28 6.42 -1.06 4.29
N GLU A 29 5.74 -0.23 5.07
CA GLU A 29 4.92 0.88 4.56
C GLU A 29 5.76 1.94 3.85
N LYS A 30 6.89 2.37 4.43
CA LYS A 30 7.73 3.42 3.84
C LYS A 30 8.45 2.98 2.56
N GLY A 31 8.82 1.71 2.48
CA GLY A 31 9.57 1.16 1.36
C GLY A 31 8.71 0.41 0.35
N GLU A 32 7.40 0.29 0.59
CA GLU A 32 6.49 -0.59 -0.18
C GLU A 32 7.06 -2.01 -0.33
N LEU A 33 7.67 -2.53 0.75
CA LEU A 33 8.44 -3.75 0.72
C LEU A 33 7.53 -4.97 0.53
N ASN A 34 7.93 -5.89 -0.36
CA ASN A 34 7.09 -7.01 -0.79
C ASN A 34 7.70 -8.40 -0.51
N ASN A 35 8.85 -8.46 0.16
CA ASN A 35 9.52 -9.70 0.53
C ASN A 35 10.37 -9.53 1.80
N VAL A 36 10.66 -10.64 2.47
CA VAL A 36 11.39 -10.66 3.75
C VAL A 36 12.83 -10.16 3.61
N ASP A 37 13.51 -10.44 2.50
CA ASP A 37 14.88 -9.97 2.28
C ASP A 37 14.93 -8.43 2.25
N SER A 38 13.97 -7.81 1.58
CA SER A 38 13.87 -6.34 1.52
C SER A 38 13.54 -5.73 2.89
N VAL A 39 12.74 -6.41 3.71
CA VAL A 39 12.51 -6.03 5.12
C VAL A 39 13.79 -6.15 5.95
N THR A 40 14.58 -7.20 5.70
CA THR A 40 15.86 -7.43 6.37
C THR A 40 16.85 -6.32 6.03
N GLU A 41 16.98 -5.96 4.75
CA GLU A 41 17.84 -4.83 4.33
C GLU A 41 17.38 -3.49 4.91
N ALA A 42 16.07 -3.32 5.14
CA ALA A 42 15.51 -2.07 5.64
C ALA A 42 15.63 -1.89 7.16
N CYS A 43 15.61 -2.97 7.95
CA CYS A 43 15.56 -2.88 9.42
C CYS A 43 16.22 -4.04 10.19
N GLU A 44 17.02 -4.87 9.52
CA GLU A 44 17.75 -6.04 10.06
C GLU A 44 16.87 -7.20 10.56
N ALA A 45 15.56 -6.98 10.75
CA ALA A 45 14.63 -8.03 11.14
C ALA A 45 14.59 -9.15 10.11
N GLY A 46 14.89 -10.36 10.55
CA GLY A 46 14.94 -11.53 9.68
C GLY A 46 16.34 -11.87 9.16
N GLY A 47 17.41 -11.17 9.53
CA GLY A 47 18.79 -11.53 9.12
C GLY A 47 19.48 -12.61 9.98
N GLY A 48 18.77 -13.19 10.95
CA GLY A 48 19.35 -13.99 12.04
C GLY A 48 18.93 -15.46 11.98
N CYS A 49 18.24 -15.95 13.02
CA CYS A 49 17.78 -17.34 13.06
C CYS A 49 16.53 -17.64 12.21
N HIS A 50 15.99 -16.63 11.51
CA HIS A 50 14.82 -16.70 10.62
C HIS A 50 13.48 -17.12 11.28
N SER A 51 13.43 -17.28 12.61
CA SER A 51 12.20 -17.65 13.33
C SER A 51 11.04 -16.65 13.18
N CYS A 52 11.35 -15.37 12.91
CA CYS A 52 10.36 -14.31 12.69
C CYS A 52 9.88 -14.17 11.24
N HIS A 53 10.45 -14.93 10.27
CA HIS A 53 10.12 -14.78 8.85
C HIS A 53 8.63 -14.96 8.54
N ILE A 54 7.97 -15.94 9.18
CA ILE A 54 6.53 -16.18 9.01
C ILE A 54 5.71 -14.95 9.41
N LEU A 55 6.07 -14.31 10.53
CA LEU A 55 5.36 -13.14 11.02
C LEU A 55 5.65 -11.90 10.17
N ILE A 56 6.89 -11.74 9.69
CA ILE A 56 7.24 -10.69 8.72
C ILE A 56 6.44 -10.86 7.44
N GLN A 57 6.32 -12.07 6.90
CA GLN A 57 5.52 -12.33 5.70
C GLN A 57 4.05 -11.97 5.93
N LEU A 58 3.48 -12.31 7.09
CA LEU A 58 2.12 -11.92 7.44
C LEU A 58 1.93 -10.39 7.45
N PHE A 59 2.91 -9.62 7.93
CA PHE A 59 2.84 -8.16 7.90
C PHE A 59 2.90 -7.59 6.49
N ILE A 60 3.69 -8.20 5.60
CA ILE A 60 3.75 -7.85 4.18
C ILE A 60 2.40 -8.11 3.52
N ASP A 61 1.83 -9.30 3.74
CA ASP A 61 0.54 -9.70 3.15
C ASP A 61 -0.58 -8.75 3.60
N GLN A 62 -0.64 -8.44 4.91
CA GLN A 62 -1.58 -7.46 5.47
C GLN A 62 -1.42 -6.06 4.86
N TYR A 63 -0.20 -5.64 4.56
CA TYR A 63 0.04 -4.37 3.89
C TYR A 63 -0.50 -4.40 2.46
N GLN A 64 -0.26 -5.46 1.69
CA GLN A 64 -0.75 -5.60 0.33
C GLN A 64 -2.28 -5.68 0.24
N GLU A 65 -2.92 -6.39 1.18
CA GLU A 65 -4.37 -6.43 1.32
C GLU A 65 -4.96 -5.03 1.58
N LYS A 66 -4.33 -4.23 2.46
CA LYS A 66 -4.74 -2.84 2.67
C LYS A 66 -4.58 -1.98 1.42
N GLN A 67 -3.49 -2.14 0.67
CA GLN A 67 -3.26 -1.37 -0.57
C GLN A 67 -4.30 -1.70 -1.64
N SER A 68 -4.65 -2.99 -1.80
CA SER A 68 -5.68 -3.44 -2.75
C SER A 68 -7.08 -2.99 -2.34
N ALA A 69 -7.41 -2.95 -1.04
CA ALA A 69 -8.67 -2.40 -0.56
C ALA A 69 -8.79 -0.87 -0.75
N ASN A 70 -7.67 -0.15 -0.61
CA ASN A 70 -7.64 1.31 -0.78
C ASN A 70 -7.68 1.74 -2.25
N ALA A 71 -7.12 0.94 -3.17
CA ALA A 71 -7.13 1.23 -4.62
C ALA A 71 -8.55 1.22 -5.24
N GLU A 72 -9.49 0.46 -4.67
CA GLU A 72 -10.88 0.41 -5.14
C GLU A 72 -11.69 1.68 -4.71
N SER A 73 -11.20 2.42 -3.70
CA SER A 73 -11.89 3.62 -3.17
C SER A 73 -11.53 4.92 -3.91
N ASP A 74 -10.54 4.91 -4.80
CA ASP A 74 -10.12 6.09 -5.60
C ASP A 74 -10.56 6.02 -7.07
N ASN A 75 -11.26 4.95 -7.50
CA ASN A 75 -11.92 4.91 -8.81
C ASN A 75 -13.39 5.37 -8.72
N SER A 76 -13.63 6.51 -8.07
CA SER A 76 -14.93 7.19 -8.09
C SER A 76 -14.80 8.71 -8.01
N GLN A 77 -13.76 9.30 -8.61
CA GLN A 77 -13.74 10.72 -8.96
C GLN A 77 -13.15 10.99 -10.36
N LYS A 78 -13.67 10.30 -11.37
CA LYS A 78 -13.84 10.91 -12.71
C LYS A 78 -15.00 10.29 -13.50
N THR A 79 -16.17 10.18 -12.88
CA THR A 79 -17.44 10.04 -13.63
C THR A 79 -17.91 11.45 -14.02
N GLY A 80 -18.10 11.67 -15.32
CA GLY A 80 -18.14 13.01 -15.92
C GLY A 80 -19.39 13.84 -15.66
N LYS A 81 -19.25 15.16 -15.78
CA LYS A 81 -20.34 16.11 -16.10
C LYS A 81 -19.83 17.23 -17.02
N LYS A 82 -19.74 16.94 -18.32
CA LYS A 82 -20.17 17.87 -19.37
C LYS A 82 -21.34 17.14 -20.03
N GLY A 83 -22.54 17.19 -19.45
CA GLY A 83 -23.48 18.28 -19.67
C GLY A 83 -24.10 18.13 -21.06
N ILE A 84 -25.43 18.23 -21.16
CA ILE A 84 -26.26 18.19 -22.38
C ILE A 84 -25.88 19.27 -23.45
N LEU A 85 -24.79 20.01 -23.25
CA LEU A 85 -24.24 21.11 -24.05
C LEU A 85 -23.08 20.72 -24.97
N GLY A 86 -22.88 19.43 -25.27
CA GLY A 86 -21.83 18.96 -26.21
C GLY A 86 -22.26 18.86 -27.68
N ARG A 87 -23.54 19.07 -28.00
CA ARG A 87 -24.10 18.90 -29.36
C ARG A 87 -24.11 20.18 -30.22
N LEU A 88 -23.41 21.26 -29.82
CA LEU A 88 -23.57 22.58 -30.46
C LEU A 88 -22.27 23.38 -30.77
N PHE A 89 -21.10 22.75 -30.77
CA PHE A 89 -19.86 23.33 -31.34
C PHE A 89 -19.11 22.20 -32.04
N GLY A 90 -18.86 22.16 -33.34
CA GLY A 90 -18.96 23.16 -34.39
C GLY A 90 -18.42 22.45 -35.63
N LYS A 91 -19.34 22.05 -36.49
CA LYS A 91 -19.04 21.51 -37.82
C LYS A 91 -18.48 22.65 -38.68
N PHE A 92 -17.17 22.73 -38.86
CA PHE A 92 -16.49 23.49 -39.92
C PHE A 92 -15.33 22.62 -40.41
N LYS A 93 -15.51 21.83 -41.49
CA LYS A 93 -15.25 22.20 -42.90
C LYS A 93 -13.72 22.22 -43.16
N SER A 94 -13.10 21.10 -43.56
CA SER A 94 -12.86 20.61 -44.94
C SER A 94 -11.66 21.24 -45.65
N ALA A 95 -10.87 20.36 -46.30
CA ALA A 95 -9.81 20.58 -47.31
C ALA A 95 -8.50 21.18 -46.75
N GLU A 96 -7.29 20.92 -47.25
CA GLU A 96 -6.88 20.69 -48.66
C GLU A 96 -5.52 19.93 -48.74
N THR A 97 -5.49 18.96 -49.66
CA THR A 97 -4.41 18.44 -50.54
C THR A 97 -2.91 18.74 -50.37
N SER A 98 -2.16 17.64 -50.45
CA SER A 98 -0.82 17.38 -51.00
C SER A 98 -0.10 18.49 -51.79
N THR A 99 1.19 18.64 -51.50
CA THR A 99 2.27 18.77 -52.49
C THR A 99 3.49 18.05 -51.94
#